data_AF-B3T1N9-F1
#
_entry.id   AF-B3T1N9-F1
#
_cell.length_a   1.000
_cell.length_b   1.000
_cell.length_c   1.000
_cell.angle_alpha   90.00
_cell.angle_beta   90.00
_cell.angle_gamma   90.00
#
_symmetry.space_group_name_H-M   'P 1'
#
loop_
_entity.id
_entity.type
_entity.pdbx_description
1 polymer ?
#
loop_
_entity_poly.entity_id
_entity_poly.type
_entity_poly.pdbx_seq_one_letter_code
_entity_poly.pdbx_strand_id
1 'polypeptide(L)'
;MNKAKIFLTLSLSWIIAVGYLTWINALKASGPYKGFRWDEWLWFGIIPALAPYLLWFIWKPFEIIKLIKCIKSAFSNNKSNEKEG
;
A
#
# COMPACT_ATOMS: atom_id res chain seq x y z
N MET A 1 -5.80 -22.62 2.76
CA MET A 1 -5.55 -21.21 3.16
C MET A 1 -5.39 -20.35 1.91
N ASN A 2 -6.05 -19.18 1.86
CA ASN A 2 -5.96 -18.28 0.71
C ASN A 2 -4.53 -17.72 0.59
N LYS A 3 -3.81 -18.04 -0.49
CA LYS A 3 -2.43 -17.58 -0.74
C LYS A 3 -2.32 -16.06 -0.68
N ALA A 4 -3.32 -15.35 -1.18
CA ALA A 4 -3.40 -13.89 -1.11
C ALA A 4 -3.39 -13.34 0.32
N LYS A 5 -4.05 -14.01 1.27
CA LYS A 5 -4.06 -13.61 2.68
C LYS A 5 -2.67 -13.70 3.29
N ILE A 6 -1.92 -14.76 2.97
CA ILE A 6 -0.55 -14.96 3.46
C ILE A 6 0.39 -13.85 2.94
N PHE A 7 0.33 -13.54 1.64
CA PHE A 7 1.17 -12.47 1.07
C PHE A 7 0.84 -11.10 1.64
N LEU A 8 -0.44 -10.81 1.88
CA LEU A 8 -0.86 -9.56 2.52
C LEU A 8 -0.36 -9.47 3.97
N THR A 9 -0.54 -10.53 4.76
CA THR A 9 -0.06 -10.54 6.16
C THR A 9 1.45 -10.45 6.24
N LEU A 10 2.17 -11.07 5.29
CA LEU A 10 3.63 -11.01 5.22
C LEU A 10 4.11 -9.60 4.86
N SER A 11 3.46 -8.96 3.88
CA SER A 11 3.78 -7.59 3.46
C SER A 11 3.53 -6.59 4.59
N LEU A 12 2.40 -6.74 5.29
CA LEU A 12 2.07 -5.91 6.45
C LEU A 12 3.07 -6.11 7.59
N SER A 13 3.41 -7.37 7.89
CA SER A 13 4.42 -7.71 8.90
C SER A 13 5.79 -7.11 8.57
N TRP A 14 6.20 -7.14 7.29
CA TRP A 14 7.45 -6.53 6.83
C TRP A 14 7.48 -5.01 7.08
N ILE A 15 6.43 -4.28 6.67
CA ILE A 15 6.35 -2.83 6.86
C ILE A 15 6.46 -2.47 8.34
N ILE A 16 5.74 -3.20 9.20
CA ILE A 16 5.75 -3.00 10.66
C ILE A 16 7.15 -3.31 11.24
N ALA A 17 7.78 -4.41 10.83
CA ALA A 17 9.10 -4.81 11.31
C ALA A 17 10.17 -3.76 10.96
N VAL A 18 10.22 -3.32 9.70
CA VAL A 18 11.18 -2.29 9.27
C VAL A 18 10.86 -0.94 9.94
N GLY A 19 9.58 -0.61 10.13
CA GLY A 19 9.17 0.62 10.84
C GLY A 19 9.62 0.63 12.29
N TYR A 20 9.50 -0.50 12.98
CA TYR A 20 9.96 -0.66 14.36
C TYR A 20 11.49 -0.55 14.48
N LEU A 21 12.25 -1.13 13.55
CA LEU A 21 13.71 -0.97 13.50
C LEU A 21 14.12 0.49 13.28
N THR A 22 13.41 1.18 12.39
CA THR A 22 13.61 2.61 12.11
C THR A 22 13.32 3.44 13.36
N TRP A 23 12.24 3.12 14.08
CA TRP A 23 11.86 3.79 15.32
C TRP A 23 12.94 3.64 16.40
N ILE A 24 13.45 2.42 16.62
CA ILE A 24 14.52 2.19 17.60
C ILE A 24 15.79 2.94 17.20
N ASN A 25 16.15 2.95 15.92
CA ASN A 25 17.31 3.71 15.44
C ASN A 25 17.13 5.21 15.62
N ALA A 26 15.94 5.75 15.37
CA ALA A 26 15.62 7.15 15.59
C ALA A 26 15.77 7.55 17.07
N LEU A 27 15.37 6.67 17.99
CA LEU A 27 15.54 6.90 19.44
C LEU A 27 17.01 6.80 19.90
N LYS A 28 17.84 6.00 19.23
CA LYS A 28 19.26 5.78 19.60
C LYS A 28 20.24 6.71 18.89
N ALA A 29 19.83 7.44 17.86
CA ALA A 29 20.72 8.28 17.07
C ALA A 29 21.17 9.54 17.85
N SER A 30 22.41 9.56 18.34
CA SER A 30 23.08 10.80 18.78
C SER A 30 23.94 11.37 17.63
N GLY A 31 23.27 12.03 16.69
CA GLY A 31 23.92 12.80 15.62
C GLY A 31 23.29 12.63 14.24
N PRO A 32 23.65 13.52 13.28
CA PRO A 32 22.94 13.66 12.01
C PRO A 32 23.09 12.49 11.01
N TYR A 33 24.05 11.57 11.21
CA TYR A 33 24.43 10.55 10.21
C TYR A 33 24.54 9.11 10.72
N LYS A 34 23.99 8.80 11.90
CA LYS A 34 24.09 7.45 12.46
C LYS A 34 22.72 6.77 12.52
N GLY A 35 22.23 6.32 11.38
CA GLY A 35 21.16 5.31 11.36
C GLY A 35 20.19 5.43 10.21
N PHE A 36 19.33 4.41 10.15
CA PHE A 36 18.23 4.28 9.23
C PHE A 36 17.11 5.26 9.62
N ARG A 37 16.85 6.22 8.74
CA ARG A 37 15.90 7.34 8.90
C ARG A 37 14.51 6.96 8.43
N TRP A 38 13.54 7.81 8.77
CA TRP A 38 12.17 7.71 8.28
C TRP A 38 12.07 7.77 6.75
N ASP A 39 12.92 8.55 6.09
CA ASP A 39 12.99 8.64 4.63
C ASP A 39 13.40 7.29 4.00
N GLU A 40 14.31 6.57 4.65
CA GLU A 40 14.82 5.26 4.20
C GLU A 40 13.80 4.15 4.52
N TRP A 41 13.04 4.28 5.61
CA TRP A 41 11.92 3.38 5.87
C TRP A 41 10.86 3.40 4.77
N LEU A 42 10.54 4.57 4.21
CA LEU A 42 9.63 4.63 3.06
C LEU A 42 10.21 3.86 1.87
N TRP A 43 11.49 4.04 1.58
CA TRP A 43 12.17 3.44 0.44
C TRP A 43 12.43 1.93 0.57
N PHE A 44 12.63 1.41 1.77
CA PHE A 44 12.99 0.00 2.01
C PHE A 44 11.90 -0.82 2.70
N GLY A 45 10.97 -0.18 3.39
CA GLY A 45 9.80 -0.81 4.00
C GLY A 45 8.60 -0.80 3.08
N ILE A 46 8.14 0.40 2.70
CA ILE A 46 6.86 0.58 2.00
C ILE A 46 6.98 0.29 0.50
N ILE A 47 7.94 0.91 -0.18
CA ILE A 47 8.10 0.75 -1.64
C ILE A 47 8.28 -0.72 -2.04
N PRO A 48 9.14 -1.53 -1.39
CA PRO A 48 9.35 -2.92 -1.80
C PRO A 48 8.14 -3.82 -1.50
N ALA A 49 7.39 -3.52 -0.43
CA ALA A 49 6.17 -4.23 -0.09
C ALA A 49 5.04 -3.94 -1.10
N LEU A 50 4.97 -2.71 -1.63
CA LEU A 50 3.97 -2.30 -2.63
C LEU A 50 4.37 -2.61 -4.07
N ALA A 51 5.67 -2.66 -4.37
CA ALA A 51 6.20 -2.92 -5.72
C ALA A 51 5.55 -4.10 -6.45
N PRO A 52 5.42 -5.31 -5.87
CA PRO A 52 4.79 -6.43 -6.59
C PRO A 52 3.31 -6.19 -6.91
N TYR A 53 2.59 -5.44 -6.06
CA TYR A 53 1.21 -5.06 -6.30
C TYR A 53 1.10 -3.98 -7.39
N LEU A 54 2.02 -3.01 -7.41
CA LEU A 54 2.11 -1.97 -8.44
C LEU A 54 2.51 -2.55 -9.80
N LEU A 55 3.44 -3.51 -9.83
CA LEU A 55 3.80 -4.21 -11.06
C LEU A 55 2.63 -5.06 -11.58
N TRP A 56 1.92 -5.75 -10.70
CA TRP A 56 0.68 -6.43 -11.07
C TRP A 56 -0.36 -5.46 -11.64
N PHE A 57 -0.44 -4.25 -11.05
CA PHE A 57 -1.31 -3.17 -11.52
C PHE A 57 -0.94 -2.71 -12.94
N ILE A 58 0.34 -2.49 -13.24
CA ILE A 58 0.80 -2.09 -14.58
C ILE A 58 0.54 -3.19 -15.62
N TRP A 59 0.70 -4.46 -15.25
CA TRP A 59 0.62 -5.57 -16.20
C TRP A 59 -0.81 -5.99 -16.56
N LYS A 60 -1.81 -5.64 -15.74
CA LYS A 60 -3.23 -6.02 -15.95
C LYS A 60 -4.15 -4.80 -16.15
N PRO A 61 -3.87 -3.92 -17.13
CA PRO A 61 -4.62 -2.66 -17.28
C PRO A 61 -6.11 -2.90 -17.60
N PHE A 62 -6.45 -4.00 -18.29
CA PHE A 62 -7.82 -4.30 -18.68
C PHE A 62 -8.75 -4.62 -17.49
N GLU A 63 -8.27 -5.41 -16.51
CA GLU A 63 -9.04 -5.70 -15.29
C GLU A 63 -9.30 -4.44 -14.47
N ILE A 64 -8.35 -3.51 -14.47
CA ILE A 64 -8.48 -2.22 -13.77
C ILE A 64 -9.47 -1.32 -14.49
N ILE A 65 -9.43 -1.23 -15.82
CA ILE A 65 -10.43 -0.47 -16.59
C ILE A 65 -11.84 -0.98 -16.29
N LYS A 66 -12.01 -2.31 -16.17
CA LYS A 66 -13.29 -2.93 -15.78
C LYS A 66 -13.70 -2.52 -14.37
N LEU A 67 -12.75 -2.49 -13.42
CA LEU A 67 -12.99 -2.12 -12.02
C LEU A 67 -13.32 -0.62 -11.88
N ILE A 68 -12.61 0.27 -12.57
CA ILE A 68 -12.89 1.72 -12.62
C ILE A 68 -14.24 1.97 -13.28
N LYS A 69 -14.56 1.26 -14.37
CA LYS A 69 -15.87 1.38 -15.03
C LYS A 69 -17.00 0.95 -14.10
N CYS A 70 -16.80 -0.13 -13.35
CA CYS A 70 -17.74 -0.60 -12.31
C CYS A 70 -17.92 0.45 -11.21
N ILE A 71 -16.84 0.99 -10.64
CA ILE A 71 -16.89 2.05 -9.61
C ILE A 71 -17.62 3.28 -10.14
N LYS A 72 -17.29 3.72 -11.36
CA LYS A 72 -17.96 4.86 -12.01
C LYS A 72 -19.46 4.61 -12.18
N SER A 73 -19.86 3.40 -12.58
CA SER A 73 -21.28 3.04 -12.69
C SER A 73 -21.99 3.01 -11.33
N ALA A 74 -21.33 2.50 -10.28
CA ALA A 74 -21.90 2.45 -8.93
C ALA A 74 -22.12 3.86 -8.35
N PHE A 75 -21.18 4.78 -8.60
CA PHE A 75 -21.29 6.17 -8.17
C PHE A 75 -22.32 6.95 -9.01
N SER A 76 -22.38 6.71 -10.33
CA SER A 76 -23.38 7.32 -11.21
C SER A 76 -24.81 6.88 -10.87
N ASN A 77 -25.03 5.61 -10.51
CA ASN A 77 -26.34 5.11 -10.09
C ASN A 77 -26.79 5.71 -8.76
N ASN A 78 -25.89 5.94 -7.80
CA ASN A 78 -26.28 6.61 -6.56
C ASN A 78 -26.82 8.03 -6.79
N LYS A 79 -26.24 8.76 -7.77
CA LYS A 79 -26.64 10.13 -8.10
C LYS A 79 -28.02 10.24 -8.79
N SER A 80 -28.52 9.17 -9.41
CA SER A 80 -29.89 9.14 -9.95
C SER A 80 -30.93 8.81 -8.88
N ASN A 81 -30.60 7.92 -7.94
CA ASN A 81 -31.49 7.56 -6.82
C ASN A 81 -31.75 8.74 -5.85
N GLU A 82 -30.83 9.72 -5.78
CA GLU A 82 -31.01 10.94 -4.96
C GLU A 82 -31.96 11.97 -5.60
N LYS A 83 -32.28 11.85 -6.90
CA LYS A 83 -33.12 12.82 -7.63
C LYS A 83 -34.60 12.41 -7.73
N GLU A 84 -34.93 11.18 -7.36
CA GLU A 84 -36.28 10.62 -7.44
C GLU A 84 -36.96 10.50 -6.05
N GLY A 85 -36.30 11.00 -4.99
CA GLY A 85 -36.80 11.04 -3.62
C GLY A 85 -37.20 12.43 -3.14
#